data_AF-A0A1V9ZU19-F1
#
_entry.id   AF-A0A1V9ZU19-F1
#
_cell.length_a   1.000
_cell.length_b   1.000
_cell.length_c   1.000
_cell.angle_alpha   90.00
_cell.angle_beta   90.00
_cell.angle_gamma   90.00
#
_symmetry.space_group_name_H-M   'P 1'
#
loop_
_entity.id
_entity.type
_entity.pdbx_description
1 polymer ?
#
loop_
_entity_poly.entity_id
_entity_poly.type
_entity_poly.pdbx_seq_one_letter_code
_entity_poly.pdbx_strand_id
1 'polypeptide(L)'
;MFYAMCADKDKVQTAMKLVCIGKEQTVVGVHVAGMGADEMIQGFGVAVKMGAYKSDFDNSVAIHPTASEELVTMPDWGKLKDVITLPHGTARKPPTLLPKED
;
A
#
# COMPACT_ATOMS: atom_id res chain seq x y z
N MET A 1 -6.33 -19.28 -4.38
CA MET A 1 -5.91 -20.52 -5.07
C MET A 1 -6.61 -20.74 -6.41
N PHE A 2 -7.92 -20.48 -6.54
CA PHE A 2 -8.67 -20.65 -7.81
C PHE A 2 -7.98 -20.02 -9.03
N TYR A 3 -7.57 -18.75 -8.94
CA TYR A 3 -6.92 -18.03 -10.04
C TYR A 3 -5.52 -18.52 -10.42
N ALA A 4 -4.79 -19.18 -9.50
CA ALA A 4 -3.45 -19.67 -9.80
C ALA A 4 -3.47 -20.85 -10.79
N MET A 5 -4.58 -21.60 -10.82
CA MET A 5 -4.78 -22.77 -11.67
C MET A 5 -5.64 -22.48 -12.93
N CYS A 6 -6.15 -21.25 -13.06
CA CYS A 6 -6.88 -20.82 -14.26
C CYS A 6 -5.92 -20.65 -15.44
N ALA A 7 -6.41 -20.92 -16.66
CA ALA A 7 -5.70 -20.55 -17.87
C ALA A 7 -5.49 -19.02 -17.90
N ASP A 8 -4.42 -18.54 -18.53
CA ASP A 8 -4.04 -17.11 -18.44
C ASP A 8 -5.13 -16.15 -18.92
N LYS A 9 -5.93 -16.56 -19.92
CA LYS A 9 -7.08 -15.79 -20.42
C LYS A 9 -8.21 -15.61 -19.40
N ASP A 10 -8.27 -16.47 -18.39
CA ASP A 10 -9.32 -16.50 -17.37
C ASP A 10 -8.84 -15.88 -16.04
N LYS A 11 -7.57 -15.45 -15.96
CA LYS A 11 -7.02 -14.75 -14.79
C LYS A 11 -7.51 -13.31 -14.78
N VAL A 12 -8.30 -12.95 -13.78
CA VAL A 12 -8.72 -11.57 -13.55
C VAL A 12 -7.50 -10.76 -13.10
N GLN A 13 -7.21 -9.68 -13.81
CA GLN A 13 -6.12 -8.78 -13.45
C GLN A 13 -6.53 -7.90 -12.28
N THR A 14 -5.61 -7.75 -11.32
CA THR A 14 -5.74 -6.81 -10.21
C THR A 14 -4.65 -5.76 -10.34
N ALA A 15 -5.01 -4.48 -10.25
CA ALA A 15 -4.08 -3.37 -10.21
C ALA A 15 -4.13 -2.71 -8.84
N MET A 16 -2.96 -2.36 -8.30
CA MET A 16 -2.83 -1.69 -7.00
C MET A 16 -1.86 -0.53 -7.11
N LYS A 17 -2.12 0.54 -6.37
CA LYS A 17 -1.24 1.72 -6.30
C LYS A 17 -1.27 2.34 -4.92
N LEU A 18 -0.09 2.50 -4.34
CA LEU A 18 0.13 3.30 -3.14
C LEU A 18 0.65 4.68 -3.55
N VAL A 19 0.00 5.74 -3.07
CA VAL A 19 0.41 7.14 -3.31
C VAL A 19 0.96 7.68 -2.01
N CYS A 20 2.25 8.03 -2.02
CA CYS A 20 2.94 8.55 -0.86
C CYS A 20 3.53 9.94 -1.14
N ILE A 21 3.65 10.77 -0.11
CA ILE A 21 4.28 12.10 -0.24
C ILE A 21 5.41 12.32 0.77
N GLY A 22 6.30 13.25 0.43
CA GLY A 22 7.36 13.70 1.32
C GLY A 22 8.46 12.66 1.55
N LYS A 23 9.44 13.03 2.39
CA LYS A 23 10.58 12.17 2.72
C LYS A 23 10.18 10.95 3.55
N GLU A 24 9.23 11.15 4.47
CA GLU A 24 8.70 10.09 5.34
C GLU A 24 7.72 9.15 4.62
N GLN A 25 7.37 9.45 3.36
CA GLN A 25 6.44 8.66 2.55
C GLN A 25 5.08 8.45 3.24
N THR A 26 4.44 9.53 3.71
CA THR A 26 3.06 9.44 4.22
C THR A 26 2.15 8.94 3.13
N VAL A 27 1.33 7.93 3.42
CA VAL A 27 0.34 7.38 2.49
C VAL A 27 -0.86 8.32 2.43
N VAL A 28 -1.13 8.85 1.25
CA VAL A 28 -2.22 9.80 1.00
C VAL A 28 -3.29 9.23 0.06
N GLY A 29 -3.01 8.08 -0.54
CA GLY A 29 -3.97 7.36 -1.38
C GLY A 29 -3.61 5.88 -1.50
N VAL A 30 -4.63 5.04 -1.47
CA VAL A 30 -4.55 3.60 -1.75
C VAL A 30 -5.59 3.35 -2.83
N HIS A 31 -5.17 2.77 -3.96
CA HIS A 31 -6.08 2.43 -5.05
C HIS A 31 -5.97 0.94 -5.33
N VAL A 32 -7.12 0.29 -5.47
CA VAL A 32 -7.23 -1.12 -5.85
C VAL A 32 -8.32 -1.22 -6.92
N ALA A 33 -7.99 -1.89 -8.02
CA ALA A 33 -8.94 -2.28 -9.06
C ALA A 33 -8.82 -3.79 -9.27
N GLY A 34 -9.82 -4.53 -8.83
CA GLY A 34 -9.82 -5.99 -8.86
C GLY A 34 -10.89 -6.57 -7.93
N MET A 35 -10.89 -7.89 -7.78
CA MET A 35 -11.83 -8.59 -6.90
C MET A 35 -11.57 -8.25 -5.43
N GLY A 36 -12.62 -7.97 -4.67
CA GLY A 36 -12.54 -7.64 -3.24
C GLY A 36 -11.96 -6.25 -2.94
N ALA A 37 -11.91 -5.35 -3.94
CA ALA A 37 -11.38 -3.99 -3.76
C ALA A 37 -12.08 -3.21 -2.65
N ASP A 38 -13.39 -3.37 -2.51
CA ASP A 38 -14.21 -2.79 -1.45
C ASP A 38 -13.78 -3.26 -0.05
N GLU A 39 -13.63 -4.57 0.15
CA GLU A 39 -13.19 -5.16 1.42
C GLU A 39 -11.76 -4.72 1.79
N MET A 40 -10.85 -4.73 0.80
CA MET A 40 -9.47 -4.28 0.98
C MET A 40 -9.40 -2.81 1.37
N ILE A 41 -10.05 -1.94 0.59
CA ILE A 41 -10.01 -0.49 0.79
C ILE A 41 -10.68 -0.10 2.10
N GLN A 42 -11.68 -0.83 2.58
CA GLN A 42 -12.28 -0.56 3.88
C GLN A 42 -11.25 -0.65 5.02
N GLY A 43 -10.43 -1.70 5.03
CA GLY A 43 -9.37 -1.88 6.03
C GLY A 43 -8.28 -0.81 5.93
N PHE A 44 -7.70 -0.64 4.74
CA PHE A 44 -6.62 0.33 4.53
C PHE A 44 -7.09 1.80 4.67
N GLY A 45 -8.36 2.09 4.43
CA GLY A 45 -8.96 3.41 4.65
C GLY A 45 -8.83 3.88 6.10
N VAL A 46 -8.90 2.95 7.08
CA VAL A 46 -8.64 3.26 8.49
C VAL A 46 -7.18 3.66 8.71
N ALA A 47 -6.23 2.92 8.14
CA ALA A 47 -4.80 3.23 8.25
C ALA A 47 -4.46 4.59 7.63
N VAL A 48 -5.01 4.90 6.45
CA VAL A 48 -4.85 6.23 5.82
C VAL A 48 -5.43 7.32 6.70
N LYS A 49 -6.62 7.12 7.29
CA LYS A 49 -7.24 8.09 8.22
C LYS A 49 -6.39 8.32 9.47
N MET A 50 -5.66 7.32 9.95
CA MET A 50 -4.72 7.41 11.06
C MET A 50 -3.37 8.06 10.68
N GLY A 51 -3.15 8.33 9.39
CA GLY A 51 -1.92 8.93 8.89
C GLY A 51 -0.77 7.93 8.74
N ALA A 52 -1.03 6.74 8.22
CA ALA A 52 -0.01 5.73 8.01
C ALA A 52 1.11 6.19 7.05
N TYR A 53 2.32 5.72 7.32
CA TYR A 53 3.49 5.84 6.45
C TYR A 53 3.72 4.57 5.64
N LYS A 54 4.47 4.67 4.54
CA LYS A 54 4.87 3.50 3.75
C LYS A 54 5.59 2.45 4.61
N SER A 55 6.38 2.89 5.59
CA SER A 55 7.03 2.00 6.55
C SER A 55 6.05 1.19 7.40
N ASP A 56 4.85 1.71 7.68
CA ASP A 56 3.84 0.96 8.44
C ASP A 56 3.27 -0.20 7.61
N PHE A 57 3.18 -0.02 6.29
CA PHE A 57 2.79 -1.07 5.36
C PHE A 57 3.90 -2.12 5.24
N ASP A 58 5.15 -1.69 5.04
CA ASP A 58 6.32 -2.60 4.91
C ASP A 58 6.58 -3.43 6.17
N ASN A 59 6.31 -2.85 7.35
CA ASN A 59 6.50 -3.53 8.63
C ASN A 59 5.32 -4.44 9.01
N SER A 60 4.27 -4.48 8.19
CA SER A 60 3.12 -5.36 8.42
C SER A 60 3.38 -6.76 7.86
N VAL A 61 2.97 -7.78 8.59
CA VAL A 61 3.03 -9.16 8.10
C VAL A 61 1.91 -9.40 7.10
N ALA A 62 2.28 -9.91 5.92
CA ALA A 62 1.35 -10.33 4.89
C ALA A 62 0.51 -11.54 5.33
N ILE A 63 -0.80 -11.50 5.03
CA ILE A 63 -1.66 -12.67 5.11
C ILE A 63 -1.64 -13.35 3.74
N HIS A 64 -1.07 -14.55 3.68
CA HIS A 64 -0.97 -15.33 2.45
C HIS A 64 -1.99 -16.48 2.42
N PRO A 65 -2.66 -16.78 1.28
CA PRO A 65 -2.63 -16.07 -0.01
C PRO A 65 -3.78 -15.05 -0.12
N THR A 66 -3.48 -13.76 -0.27
CA THR A 66 -4.52 -12.72 -0.45
C THR A 66 -4.07 -11.66 -1.45
N ALA A 67 -4.99 -11.11 -2.25
CA ALA A 67 -4.65 -9.99 -3.12
C ALA A 67 -4.09 -8.79 -2.32
N SER A 68 -4.64 -8.55 -1.13
CA SER A 68 -4.21 -7.48 -0.21
C SER A 68 -2.75 -7.57 0.21
N GLU A 69 -2.14 -8.75 0.17
CA GLU A 69 -0.75 -8.94 0.61
C GLU A 69 0.22 -8.09 -0.20
N GLU A 70 -0.09 -7.84 -1.47
CA GLU A 70 0.70 -7.00 -2.38
C GLU A 70 0.78 -5.53 -1.93
N LEU A 71 -0.17 -5.03 -1.12
CA LEU A 71 -0.11 -3.67 -0.58
C LEU A 71 0.91 -3.53 0.56
N VAL A 72 1.17 -4.61 1.30
CA VAL A 72 2.14 -4.63 2.42
C VAL A 72 3.51 -5.19 2.03
N THR A 73 3.64 -5.73 0.82
CA THR A 73 4.91 -6.16 0.23
C THR A 73 5.34 -5.29 -0.96
N MET A 74 4.66 -4.14 -1.18
CA MET A 74 4.82 -3.32 -2.38
C MET A 74 6.27 -2.83 -2.55
N PRO A 75 6.98 -3.27 -3.60
CA PRO A 75 8.37 -2.92 -3.82
C PRO A 75 8.51 -1.51 -4.45
N ASP A 76 9.72 -0.97 -4.40
CA ASP A 76 10.01 0.41 -4.83
C ASP A 76 10.15 0.59 -6.36
N TRP A 77 10.13 -0.49 -7.14
CA TRP A 77 10.28 -0.43 -8.60
C TRP A 77 8.99 0.13 -9.22
N GLY A 78 9.04 1.33 -9.79
CA GLY A 78 7.85 2.03 -10.30
C GLY A 78 7.42 3.26 -9.50
N LYS A 79 8.24 3.74 -8.56
CA LYS A 79 8.07 5.09 -7.97
C LYS A 79 8.04 6.15 -9.08
N LEU A 80 6.84 6.56 -9.47
CA LEU A 80 6.61 7.79 -10.22
C LEU A 80 6.91 8.95 -9.28
N LYS A 81 8.00 9.67 -9.54
CA LYS A 81 8.43 10.83 -8.75
C LYS A 81 7.67 12.08 -9.17
N ASP A 82 6.36 12.07 -8.96
CA ASP A 82 5.54 13.26 -9.13
C ASP A 82 5.62 14.10 -7.85
N VAL A 83 5.83 15.42 -7.98
CA VAL A 83 5.83 16.34 -6.84
C VAL A 83 4.38 16.64 -6.48
N ILE A 84 3.85 15.94 -5.47
CA ILE A 84 2.50 16.17 -4.95
C ILE A 84 2.59 16.99 -3.66
N THR A 85 2.05 18.21 -3.68
CA THR A 85 1.90 19.06 -2.49
C THR A 85 0.46 18.97 -2.00
N LEU A 86 0.25 18.52 -0.76
CA LEU A 86 -1.09 18.53 -0.16
C LEU A 86 -1.41 19.89 0.48
N PRO A 87 -2.69 20.30 0.47
CA PRO A 87 -3.14 21.54 1.14
C PRO A 87 -3.14 21.44 2.67
N HIS A 88 -3.02 20.24 3.25
CA HIS A 88 -3.01 20.00 4.69
C HIS A 88 -1.77 19.21 5.10
N GLY A 89 -1.20 19.54 6.27
CA GLY A 89 -0.05 18.83 6.84
C GLY A 89 -0.36 17.36 7.14
N THR A 90 0.61 16.50 6.91
CA THR A 90 0.51 15.05 7.05
C THR A 90 0.84 14.55 8.46
N ALA A 91 0.09 13.54 8.91
CA ALA A 91 0.38 12.46 9.86
C ALA A 91 1.19 12.73 11.15
N ARG A 92 0.78 12.05 12.24
CA ARG A 92 1.58 11.83 13.48
C ARG A 92 3.02 11.45 13.14
N LYS A 93 4.04 11.83 13.93
CA LYS A 93 5.45 11.42 13.69
C LYS A 93 5.55 9.91 13.38
N PRO A 94 6.45 9.49 12.45
CA PRO A 94 6.68 8.08 12.14
C PRO A 94 6.92 7.29 13.44
N PRO A 95 6.45 6.03 13.54
CA PRO A 95 6.94 5.16 14.58
C PRO A 95 8.46 5.16 14.49
N THR A 96 9.14 5.28 15.63
CA THR A 96 10.60 5.31 15.69
C THR A 96 11.11 4.05 15.00
N LEU A 97 11.53 4.18 13.74
CA LEU A 97 12.28 3.12 13.09
C LEU A 97 13.49 2.90 14.00
N LEU A 98 13.75 1.65 14.36
CA LEU A 98 15.02 1.32 15.00
C LEU A 98 16.13 1.94 14.13
N PRO A 99 17.11 2.63 14.73
CA PRO A 99 18.16 3.26 13.96
C PRO A 99 18.73 2.22 12.98
N LYS A 100 18.76 2.56 11.70
CA LYS A 100 19.50 1.74 10.73
C LYS A 100 20.95 1.75 11.19
N GLU A 101 21.47 0.60 11.60
CA GLU A 101 22.90 0.47 11.85
C GLU A 101 23.64 0.78 10.54
N ASP A 102 24.69 1.59 10.65
CA ASP A 102 25.53 2.05 9.53
C ASP A 102 26.32 0.90 8.88
#